data_AF-A0A9Q3GTM5-F1
#
_entry.id   AF-A0A9Q3GTM5-F1
#
_cell.length_a   1.000
_cell.length_b   1.000
_cell.length_c   1.000
_cell.angle_alpha   90.00
_cell.angle_beta   90.00
_cell.angle_gamma   90.00
#
_symmetry.space_group_name_H-M   'P 1'
#
loop_
_entity.id
_entity.type
_entity.pdbx_description
1 polymer ?
#
loop_
_entity_poly.entity_id
_entity_poly.type
_entity_poly.pdbx_seq_one_letter_code
_entity_poly.pdbx_strand_id
1 'polypeptide(L)'
;MISRDLSTAHHPETDGHKERSNQILGQYLWMYVSYHQDDWNTCLTLPEFAYNNSDHSSKKQSPFFTFYERDPQFDSAHITQDTPSGKLLKRIQSVQQDVKRELQVAINRFKRYADRSRASPPVFNPSEMVWLSSKNIKSTRPTKKLSERRLGTFRILKKAGTHAYHLKLPSQ
;
A
#
# COMPACT_ATOMS: atom_id res chain seq x y z
N MET A 1 39.03 2.54 -4.64
CA MET A 1 39.19 1.25 -3.92
C MET A 1 37.81 0.89 -3.38
N ILE A 2 37.17 -0.17 -3.87
CA ILE A 2 35.81 -0.56 -3.44
C ILE A 2 35.95 -1.41 -2.18
N SER A 3 35.47 -0.89 -1.04
CA SER A 3 35.40 -1.65 0.22
C SER A 3 34.26 -2.67 0.11
N ARG A 4 34.53 -3.92 0.48
CA ARG A 4 33.54 -5.01 0.48
C ARG A 4 33.16 -5.34 1.92
N ASP A 5 31.99 -4.91 2.34
CA ASP A 5 31.39 -5.38 3.58
C ASP A 5 30.66 -6.70 3.29
N LEU A 6 31.21 -7.79 3.80
CA LEU A 6 30.62 -9.12 3.68
C LEU A 6 29.60 -9.32 4.81
N SER A 7 28.36 -9.63 4.46
CA SER A 7 27.33 -10.02 5.42
C SER A 7 27.71 -11.35 6.08
N THR A 8 27.43 -11.50 7.37
CA THR A 8 27.64 -12.75 8.12
C THR A 8 26.71 -13.85 7.61
N ALA A 9 27.23 -15.08 7.53
CA ALA A 9 26.45 -16.24 7.07
C ALA A 9 25.17 -16.41 7.92
N HIS A 10 24.02 -16.55 7.24
CA HIS A 10 22.70 -16.77 7.84
C HIS A 10 22.12 -15.63 8.70
N HIS A 11 22.39 -14.36 8.36
CA HIS A 11 21.73 -13.22 8.99
C HIS A 11 20.86 -12.42 7.99
N PRO A 12 19.56 -12.76 7.83
CA PRO A 12 18.67 -12.12 6.86
C PRO A 12 18.37 -10.64 7.17
N GLU A 13 18.63 -10.18 8.39
CA GLU A 13 18.40 -8.77 8.77
C GLU A 13 19.41 -7.80 8.12
N THR A 14 20.62 -8.24 7.76
CA THR A 14 21.64 -7.35 7.15
C THR A 14 21.35 -7.04 5.68
N ASP A 15 20.65 -7.93 4.96
CA ASP A 15 20.34 -7.78 3.52
C ASP A 15 18.85 -7.48 3.24
N GLY A 16 18.09 -7.06 4.25
CA GLY A 16 16.63 -6.87 4.15
C GLY A 16 16.16 -5.90 3.07
N HIS A 17 16.99 -4.92 2.67
CA HIS A 17 16.67 -4.05 1.53
C HIS A 17 16.68 -4.82 0.21
N LYS A 18 17.71 -5.65 -0.03
CA LYS A 18 17.81 -6.49 -1.22
C LYS A 18 16.73 -7.56 -1.25
N GLU A 19 16.47 -8.20 -0.11
CA GLU A 19 15.38 -9.18 0.01
C GLU A 19 14.03 -8.56 -0.34
N ARG A 20 13.77 -7.33 0.16
CA ARG A 20 12.54 -6.62 -0.16
C ARG A 20 12.44 -6.22 -1.63
N SER A 21 13.53 -5.76 -2.24
CA SER A 21 13.59 -5.46 -3.67
C SER A 21 13.34 -6.72 -4.52
N ASN A 22 13.97 -7.84 -4.17
CA ASN A 22 13.80 -9.12 -4.87
C ASN A 22 12.35 -9.64 -4.76
N GLN A 23 11.70 -9.50 -3.60
CA GLN A 23 10.29 -9.85 -3.44
C GLN A 23 9.38 -9.04 -4.37
N ILE A 24 9.61 -7.73 -4.48
CA ILE A 24 8.80 -6.85 -5.33
C ILE A 24 9.05 -7.15 -6.81
N LEU A 25 10.31 -7.30 -7.22
CA LEU A 25 10.66 -7.69 -8.59
C LEU A 25 10.07 -9.06 -8.96
N GLY A 26 10.07 -10.03 -8.05
CA GLY A 26 9.43 -11.32 -8.23
C GLY A 26 7.92 -11.21 -8.45
N GLN A 27 7.24 -10.31 -7.73
CA GLN A 27 5.81 -10.05 -7.96
C GLN A 27 5.54 -9.44 -9.33
N TYR A 28 6.36 -8.46 -9.76
CA TYR A 28 6.23 -7.92 -11.12
C TYR A 28 6.49 -8.99 -12.17
N LEU A 29 7.56 -9.77 -12.02
CA LEU A 29 7.89 -10.84 -12.94
C LEU A 29 6.74 -11.86 -13.07
N TRP A 30 6.11 -12.24 -11.95
CA TRP A 30 4.94 -13.12 -11.97
C TRP A 30 3.76 -12.58 -12.79
N MET A 31 3.63 -11.26 -12.91
CA MET A 31 2.60 -10.64 -13.74
C MET A 31 2.93 -10.60 -15.24
N TYR A 32 4.21 -10.66 -15.61
CA TYR A 32 4.66 -10.49 -17.01
C TYR A 32 5.10 -11.79 -17.68
N VAL A 33 5.47 -12.80 -16.90
CA VAL A 33 5.92 -14.10 -17.41
C VAL A 33 4.74 -14.87 -18.01
N SER A 34 4.98 -15.54 -19.15
CA SER A 34 3.99 -16.37 -19.80
C SER A 34 3.60 -17.58 -18.95
N TYR A 35 2.48 -18.24 -19.29
CA TYR A 35 2.03 -19.44 -18.59
C TYR A 35 3.10 -20.55 -18.54
N HIS A 36 3.98 -20.61 -19.55
CA HIS A 36 5.05 -21.61 -19.66
C HIS A 36 6.33 -21.26 -18.90
N GLN A 37 6.45 -20.02 -18.40
CA GLN A 37 7.55 -19.52 -17.57
C GLN A 37 8.96 -19.63 -18.18
N ASP A 38 9.07 -19.82 -19.48
CA ASP A 38 10.31 -19.96 -20.24
C ASP A 38 10.86 -18.63 -20.78
N ASP A 39 10.06 -17.56 -20.71
CA ASP A 39 10.35 -16.22 -21.22
C ASP A 39 10.81 -15.22 -20.14
N TRP A 40 11.06 -15.69 -18.92
CA TRP A 40 11.37 -14.81 -17.77
C TRP A 40 12.55 -13.87 -18.00
N ASN A 41 13.60 -14.34 -18.71
CA ASN A 41 14.78 -13.55 -19.03
C ASN A 41 14.47 -12.37 -19.97
N THR A 42 13.58 -12.56 -20.93
CA THR A 42 13.10 -11.50 -21.82
C THR A 42 12.12 -10.55 -21.14
N CYS A 43 11.42 -11.05 -20.10
CA CYS A 43 10.48 -10.25 -19.35
C CYS A 43 11.15 -9.29 -18.37
N LEU A 44 12.40 -9.51 -17.92
CA LEU A 44 13.06 -8.75 -16.83
C LEU A 44 13.11 -7.23 -17.03
N THR A 45 13.25 -6.76 -18.26
CA THR A 45 13.42 -5.32 -18.55
C THR A 45 12.19 -4.50 -18.12
N LEU A 46 10.98 -5.07 -18.22
CA LEU A 46 9.75 -4.38 -17.87
C LEU A 46 9.52 -4.28 -16.34
N PRO A 47 9.64 -5.35 -15.54
CA PRO A 47 9.71 -5.32 -14.08
C PRO A 47 10.78 -4.36 -13.53
N GLU A 48 11.99 -4.39 -14.08
CA GLU A 48 13.08 -3.52 -13.63
C GLU A 48 12.72 -2.05 -13.86
N PHE A 49 12.27 -1.71 -15.07
CA PHE A 49 11.81 -0.37 -15.39
C PHE A 49 10.63 0.06 -14.52
N ALA A 50 9.63 -0.82 -14.34
CA ALA A 50 8.47 -0.53 -13.51
C ALA A 50 8.84 -0.30 -12.04
N TYR A 51 9.74 -1.12 -11.48
CA TYR A 51 10.25 -0.96 -10.13
C TYR A 51 11.00 0.37 -9.97
N ASN A 52 11.91 0.69 -10.89
CA ASN A 52 12.71 1.92 -10.84
C ASN A 52 11.88 3.20 -11.09
N ASN A 53 10.72 3.07 -11.73
CA ASN A 53 9.80 4.17 -12.02
C ASN A 53 8.60 4.25 -11.04
N SER A 54 8.54 3.37 -10.04
CA SER A 54 7.45 3.34 -9.06
C SER A 54 7.84 4.05 -7.76
N ASP A 55 6.91 4.81 -7.18
CA ASP A 55 7.15 5.47 -5.90
C ASP A 55 7.32 4.46 -4.76
N HIS A 56 8.44 4.58 -4.05
CA HIS A 56 8.68 3.77 -2.87
C HIS A 56 8.06 4.43 -1.63
N SER A 57 7.20 3.68 -0.91
CA SER A 57 6.47 4.16 0.27
C SER A 57 7.31 4.88 1.34
N SER A 58 8.59 4.51 1.49
CA SER A 58 9.51 5.14 2.46
C SER A 58 9.99 6.54 2.04
N LYS A 59 10.12 6.80 0.73
CA LYS A 59 10.70 8.03 0.20
C LYS A 59 9.69 8.88 -0.59
N LYS A 60 8.52 8.32 -0.92
CA LYS A 60 7.48 8.91 -1.78
C LYS A 60 8.04 9.44 -3.11
N GLN A 61 9.11 8.81 -3.59
CA GLN A 61 9.82 9.13 -4.82
C GLN A 61 10.28 7.81 -5.43
N SER A 62 10.36 7.78 -6.76
CA SER A 62 10.93 6.65 -7.49
C SER A 62 12.47 6.64 -7.37
N PRO A 63 13.10 5.46 -7.54
CA PRO A 63 14.55 5.38 -7.75
C PRO A 63 15.04 6.24 -8.92
N PHE A 64 14.36 6.26 -10.07
CA PHE A 64 14.77 7.08 -11.22
C PHE A 64 14.78 8.57 -10.90
N PHE A 65 13.74 9.07 -10.23
CA PHE A 65 13.69 10.45 -9.78
C PHE A 65 14.82 10.76 -8.79
N THR A 66 15.16 9.82 -7.91
CA THR A 66 16.25 10.01 -6.93
C THR A 66 17.62 10.14 -7.61
N PHE A 67 17.88 9.37 -8.67
CA PHE A 67 19.18 9.35 -9.34
C PHE A 67 19.32 10.35 -10.50
N TYR A 68 18.22 10.61 -11.22
CA TYR A 68 18.23 11.41 -12.45
C TYR A 68 17.38 12.68 -12.35
N GLU A 69 16.75 12.93 -11.20
CA GLU A 69 15.81 14.05 -10.96
C GLU A 69 14.64 14.11 -11.94
N ARG A 70 14.42 13.03 -12.70
CA ARG A 70 13.38 12.88 -13.71
C ARG A 70 12.98 11.42 -13.81
N ASP A 71 11.68 11.20 -13.95
CA ASP A 71 11.13 9.90 -14.28
C ASP A 71 11.06 9.72 -15.80
N PRO A 72 11.60 8.61 -16.34
CA PRO A 72 11.43 8.31 -17.76
C PRO A 72 9.95 8.12 -18.06
N GLN A 73 9.39 9.02 -18.85
CA GLN A 73 8.05 8.87 -19.40
C GLN A 73 8.14 8.03 -20.67
N PHE A 74 7.25 7.04 -20.79
CA PHE A 74 6.99 6.39 -22.07
C PHE A 74 6.28 7.40 -22.98
N ASP A 75 7.06 8.27 -23.62
CA ASP A 75 6.51 9.24 -24.54
C ASP A 75 6.16 8.54 -25.87
N SER A 76 4.90 8.11 -25.96
CA SER A 76 4.36 7.48 -27.17
C SER A 76 4.27 8.43 -28.36
N ALA A 77 4.51 9.74 -28.18
CA ALA A 77 4.38 10.73 -29.24
C ALA A 77 5.35 10.51 -30.41
N HIS A 78 6.50 9.85 -30.16
CA HIS A 78 7.55 9.64 -31.16
C HIS A 78 7.58 8.23 -31.76
N ILE A 79 6.68 7.33 -31.33
CA ILE A 79 6.68 5.94 -31.80
C ILE A 79 5.64 5.78 -32.91
N THR A 80 6.12 5.61 -34.15
CA THR A 80 5.25 5.37 -35.30
C THR A 80 4.41 4.11 -35.07
N GLN A 81 3.09 4.24 -35.16
CA GLN A 81 2.13 3.21 -34.76
C GLN A 81 2.26 1.89 -35.53
N ASP A 82 2.88 1.90 -36.71
CA ASP A 82 3.08 0.73 -37.57
C ASP A 82 4.37 -0.07 -37.27
N THR A 83 5.23 0.42 -36.38
CA THR A 83 6.39 -0.34 -35.92
C THR A 83 5.96 -1.47 -34.96
N PRO A 84 6.75 -2.56 -34.86
CA PRO A 84 6.54 -3.59 -33.83
C PRO A 84 6.41 -3.00 -32.41
N SER A 85 7.21 -1.96 -32.12
CA SER A 85 7.17 -1.21 -30.86
C SER A 85 5.86 -0.44 -30.67
N GLY A 86 5.33 0.20 -31.72
CA GLY A 86 4.04 0.90 -31.67
C GLY A 86 2.84 -0.03 -31.41
N LYS A 87 2.84 -1.22 -32.03
CA LYS A 87 1.83 -2.26 -31.78
C LYS A 87 1.90 -2.81 -30.36
N LEU A 88 3.12 -3.04 -29.84
CA LEU A 88 3.35 -3.46 -28.46
C LEU A 88 2.83 -2.41 -27.46
N LEU A 89 3.09 -1.13 -27.69
CA LEU A 89 2.59 -0.05 -26.82
C LEU A 89 1.08 0.04 -26.79
N LYS A 90 0.41 -0.04 -27.95
CA LYS A 90 -1.07 -0.08 -28.00
C LYS A 90 -1.63 -1.26 -27.20
N ARG A 91 -0.99 -2.42 -27.31
CA ARG A 91 -1.38 -3.61 -26.54
C ARG A 91 -1.20 -3.38 -25.03
N ILE A 92 -0.06 -2.84 -24.61
CA ILE A 92 0.20 -2.52 -23.19
C ILE A 92 -0.84 -1.51 -22.67
N GLN A 93 -1.12 -0.44 -23.42
CA GLN A 93 -2.11 0.56 -23.03
C GLN A 93 -3.52 -0.03 -22.90
N SER A 94 -3.94 -0.88 -23.85
CA SER A 94 -5.22 -1.58 -23.79
C SER A 94 -5.30 -2.48 -22.54
N VAL A 95 -4.26 -3.30 -22.30
CA VAL A 95 -4.20 -4.18 -21.14
C VAL A 95 -4.23 -3.37 -19.83
N GLN A 96 -3.51 -2.25 -19.76
CA GLN A 96 -3.55 -1.37 -18.59
C GLN A 96 -4.94 -0.79 -18.33
N GLN A 97 -5.68 -0.41 -19.38
CA GLN A 97 -7.04 0.08 -19.25
C GLN A 97 -7.99 -1.01 -18.75
N ASP A 98 -7.86 -2.24 -19.25
CA ASP A 98 -8.66 -3.38 -18.83
C ASP A 98 -8.36 -3.78 -17.38
N VAL A 99 -7.08 -3.85 -16.99
CA VAL A 99 -6.67 -4.10 -15.60
C VAL A 99 -7.22 -3.03 -14.66
N LYS A 100 -7.15 -1.75 -15.02
CA LYS A 100 -7.73 -0.67 -14.21
C LYS A 100 -9.24 -0.84 -14.06
N ARG A 101 -9.94 -1.23 -15.13
CA ARG A 101 -11.38 -1.47 -15.11
C ARG A 101 -11.74 -2.61 -14.17
N GLU A 102 -11.08 -3.76 -14.31
CA GLU A 102 -11.31 -4.94 -13.46
C GLU A 102 -10.99 -4.66 -12.00
N LEU A 103 -9.89 -3.95 -11.72
CA LEU A 103 -9.55 -3.52 -10.36
C LEU A 103 -10.65 -2.64 -9.77
N GLN A 104 -11.19 -1.69 -10.54
CA GLN A 104 -12.27 -0.83 -10.08
C GLN A 104 -13.55 -1.64 -9.80
N VAL A 105 -13.87 -2.63 -10.63
CA VAL A 105 -14.99 -3.55 -10.41
C VAL A 105 -14.78 -4.34 -9.11
N ALA A 106 -13.58 -4.87 -8.89
CA ALA A 106 -13.24 -5.58 -7.66
C ALA A 106 -13.36 -4.70 -6.42
N ILE A 107 -12.80 -3.47 -6.46
CA ILE A 107 -12.93 -2.47 -5.38
C ILE A 107 -14.40 -2.18 -5.07
N ASN A 108 -15.21 -1.96 -6.12
CA ASN A 108 -16.65 -1.71 -5.95
C ASN A 108 -17.38 -2.91 -5.36
N ARG A 109 -17.01 -4.13 -5.75
CA ARG A 109 -17.55 -5.37 -5.18
C ARG A 109 -17.21 -5.48 -3.70
N PHE A 110 -15.95 -5.27 -3.32
CA PHE A 110 -15.53 -5.24 -1.92
C PHE A 110 -16.28 -4.17 -1.11
N LYS A 111 -16.43 -2.97 -1.66
CA LYS A 111 -17.19 -1.89 -1.04
C LYS A 111 -18.64 -2.29 -0.78
N ARG A 112 -19.34 -2.88 -1.76
CA ARG A 112 -20.73 -3.35 -1.60
C ARG A 112 -20.88 -4.36 -0.47
N TYR A 113 -19.99 -5.35 -0.39
CA TYR A 113 -20.03 -6.34 0.69
C TYR A 113 -19.71 -5.72 2.05
N ALA A 114 -18.68 -4.86 2.12
CA ALA A 114 -18.32 -4.17 3.35
C ALA A 114 -19.44 -3.26 3.86
N ASP A 115 -20.08 -2.50 2.97
CA ASP A 115 -21.18 -1.60 3.30
C ASP A 115 -22.43 -2.37 3.75
N ARG A 116 -22.70 -3.56 3.19
CA ARG A 116 -23.83 -4.41 3.63
C ARG A 116 -23.72 -4.86 5.09
N SER A 117 -22.51 -5.08 5.58
CA SER A 117 -22.26 -5.52 6.97
C SER A 117 -22.04 -4.36 7.95
N ARG A 118 -21.95 -3.12 7.47
CA ARG A 118 -21.74 -1.93 8.30
C ARG A 118 -23.09 -1.25 8.56
N ALA A 119 -23.53 -1.25 9.81
CA ALA A 119 -24.55 -0.29 10.23
C ALA A 119 -23.99 1.13 10.14
N SER A 120 -24.83 2.10 9.77
CA SER A 120 -24.45 3.51 9.84
C SER A 120 -23.91 3.82 11.25
N PRO A 121 -22.72 4.44 11.37
CA PRO A 121 -22.16 4.76 12.66
C PRO A 121 -23.16 5.64 13.44
N PRO A 122 -23.43 5.34 14.73
CA PRO A 122 -24.27 6.20 15.54
C PRO A 122 -23.68 7.61 15.57
N VAL A 123 -24.54 8.60 15.32
CA VAL A 123 -24.14 10.01 15.37
C VAL A 123 -24.33 10.49 16.80
N PHE A 124 -23.22 10.88 17.43
CA PHE A 124 -23.23 11.46 18.77
C PHE A 124 -23.20 12.99 18.71
N ASN A 125 -23.86 13.63 19.66
CA ASN A 125 -23.87 15.09 19.81
C ASN A 125 -22.88 15.57 20.88
N PRO A 126 -22.38 16.81 20.79
CA PRO A 126 -21.64 17.43 21.88
C PRO A 126 -22.42 17.38 23.19
N SER A 127 -21.72 17.14 24.30
CA SER A 127 -22.25 16.93 25.66
C SER A 127 -22.86 15.58 25.98
N GLU A 128 -23.02 14.67 25.01
CA GLU A 128 -23.40 13.27 25.28
C GLU A 128 -22.27 12.50 25.97
N MET A 129 -22.66 11.48 26.73
CA MET A 129 -21.77 10.62 27.51
C MET A 129 -21.57 9.30 26.78
N VAL A 130 -20.32 8.95 26.45
CA VAL A 130 -19.99 7.74 25.69
C VAL A 130 -18.94 6.88 26.40
N TRP A 131 -19.07 5.56 26.24
CA TRP A 131 -18.10 4.59 26.74
C TRP A 131 -16.89 4.51 25.80
N LEU A 132 -15.68 4.49 26.37
CA LEU A 132 -14.44 4.38 25.58
C LEU A 132 -13.92 2.94 25.58
N SER A 133 -13.63 2.38 24.41
CA SER A 133 -13.04 1.03 24.31
C SER A 133 -11.62 0.99 24.89
N SER A 134 -11.34 0.03 25.76
CA SER A 134 -10.01 -0.14 26.38
C SER A 134 -9.02 -0.93 25.51
N LYS A 135 -9.41 -1.37 24.30
CA LYS A 135 -8.62 -2.28 23.44
C LYS A 135 -7.16 -1.84 23.27
N ASN A 136 -6.95 -0.53 23.12
CA ASN A 136 -5.67 0.12 22.87
C ASN A 136 -5.20 1.02 24.03
N ILE A 137 -5.83 0.93 25.21
CA ILE A 137 -5.48 1.73 26.39
C ILE A 137 -4.79 0.81 27.39
N LYS A 138 -3.62 1.23 27.89
CA LYS A 138 -2.90 0.48 28.93
C LYS A 138 -3.68 0.61 30.24
N SER A 139 -4.17 -0.51 30.77
CA SER A 139 -4.78 -0.56 32.09
C SER A 139 -3.71 -0.68 33.16
N THR A 140 -3.92 -0.05 34.31
CA THR A 140 -3.10 -0.23 35.51
C THR A 140 -3.27 -1.62 36.13
N ARG A 141 -4.28 -2.39 35.71
CA ARG A 141 -4.53 -3.75 36.21
C ARG A 141 -3.46 -4.73 35.68
N PRO A 142 -3.03 -5.72 36.50
CA PRO A 142 -1.94 -6.64 36.16
C PRO A 142 -2.29 -7.60 35.00
N THR A 143 -3.58 -7.93 34.80
CA THR A 143 -4.00 -8.85 33.74
C THR A 143 -5.06 -8.23 32.83
N LYS A 144 -4.81 -8.24 31.51
CA LYS A 144 -5.75 -7.74 30.49
C LYS A 144 -7.05 -8.56 30.40
N LYS A 145 -7.00 -9.86 30.71
CA LYS A 145 -8.17 -10.76 30.66
C LYS A 145 -9.29 -10.36 31.63
N LEU A 146 -8.92 -9.78 32.78
CA LEU A 146 -9.84 -9.30 33.82
C LEU A 146 -9.92 -7.77 33.87
N SER A 147 -9.43 -7.08 32.84
CA SER A 147 -9.59 -5.63 32.73
C SER A 147 -10.92 -5.29 32.06
N GLU A 148 -11.46 -4.13 32.42
CA GLU A 148 -12.69 -3.60 31.81
C GLU A 148 -12.51 -3.43 30.30
N ARG A 149 -13.46 -3.91 29.50
CA ARG A 149 -13.44 -3.79 28.02
C ARG A 149 -13.84 -2.39 27.54
N ARG A 150 -14.58 -1.67 28.38
CA ARG A 150 -15.03 -0.30 28.15
C ARG A 150 -14.75 0.49 29.43
N LEU A 151 -13.96 1.54 29.29
CA LEU A 151 -13.73 2.54 30.33
C LEU A 151 -14.94 3.45 30.42
N GLY A 152 -15.16 4.03 31.60
CA GLY A 152 -16.33 4.82 31.99
C GLY A 152 -16.83 5.84 30.98
N THR A 153 -17.94 6.49 31.32
CA THR A 153 -18.55 7.45 30.40
C THR A 153 -17.77 8.76 30.36
N PHE A 154 -17.33 9.16 29.16
CA PHE A 154 -16.66 10.43 28.91
C PHE A 154 -17.58 11.35 28.12
N ARG A 155 -17.54 12.63 28.45
CA ARG A 155 -18.32 13.65 27.75
C ARG A 155 -17.68 13.98 26.40
N ILE A 156 -18.48 14.03 25.34
CA ILE A 156 -18.05 14.53 24.03
C ILE A 156 -17.95 16.06 24.10
N LEU A 157 -16.78 16.60 23.75
CA LEU A 157 -16.53 18.04 23.65
C LEU A 157 -16.98 18.58 22.29
N LYS A 158 -16.51 17.95 21.21
CA LYS A 158 -16.82 18.35 19.83
C LYS A 158 -16.59 17.21 18.86
N LYS A 159 -17.23 17.30 17.70
CA LYS A 159 -17.00 16.41 16.56
C LYS A 159 -15.72 16.83 15.84
N ALA A 160 -14.77 15.91 15.69
CA ALA A 160 -13.48 16.13 15.03
C ALA A 160 -13.53 15.80 13.52
N GLY A 161 -14.43 14.90 13.12
CA GLY A 161 -14.62 14.48 11.73
C GLY A 161 -15.91 13.70 11.56
N THR A 162 -16.10 13.03 10.42
CA THR A 162 -17.32 12.25 10.14
C THR A 162 -17.57 11.16 11.18
N HIS A 163 -16.51 10.51 11.68
CA HIS A 163 -16.57 9.39 12.62
C HIS A 163 -15.61 9.53 13.82
N ALA A 164 -15.14 10.75 14.10
CA ALA A 164 -14.18 11.03 15.17
C ALA A 164 -14.69 12.13 16.11
N TYR A 165 -14.48 11.95 17.41
CA TYR A 165 -14.98 12.84 18.46
C TYR A 165 -13.89 13.10 19.50
N HIS A 166 -13.83 14.34 20.00
CA HIS A 166 -12.98 14.69 21.13
C HIS A 166 -13.73 14.43 22.44
N LEU A 167 -13.10 13.71 23.35
CA LEU A 167 -13.64 13.39 24.67
C LEU A 167 -12.96 14.23 25.75
N LYS A 168 -13.73 14.63 26.77
CA LYS A 168 -13.18 15.21 27.99
C LYS A 168 -12.63 14.08 28.86
N LEU A 169 -11.30 13.91 28.84
CA LEU A 169 -10.62 12.99 29.73
C LEU A 169 -10.38 13.66 31.10
N PRO A 170 -10.36 12.89 32.21
CA PRO A 170 -9.92 13.40 33.50
C PRO A 170 -8.48 13.90 33.40
N SER A 171 -8.17 14.99 34.09
CA SER A 171 -6.80 15.46 34.26
C SER A 171 -5.96 14.37 34.92
N GLN A 172 -4.77 14.12 34.38
CA GLN A 172 -3.78 13.22 34.98
C GLN A 172 -3.17 13.81 36.25
#